data_AF-A0AAW2J677-F1
#
_entry.id   AF-A0AAW2J677-F1
#
_cell.length_a   1.000
_cell.length_b   1.000
_cell.length_c   1.000
_cell.angle_alpha   90.00
_cell.angle_beta   90.00
_cell.angle_gamma   90.00
#
_symmetry.space_group_name_H-M   'P 1'
#
loop_
_entity.id
_entity.type
_entity.pdbx_description
1 polymer ?
#
loop_
_entity_poly.entity_id
_entity_poly.type
_entity_poly.pdbx_seq_one_letter_code
_entity_poly.pdbx_strand_id
1 'polypeptide(L)'
;MAKILPSTSVECEEKLYRSMTKTSLVHVDDVARAHIHLFEYPKAKGRYICSATDITIAKLREFLSARYPQYNIPTIDSSNGLAPISFPWPSSRKLLESGFKYENGLEEMFDGAIKSCKTKGLL
;
A
#
# COMPACT_ATOMS: atom_id res chain seq x y z
N MET A 1 -6.97 1.01 41.16
CA MET A 1 -6.93 0.23 39.91
C MET A 1 -7.70 0.98 38.84
N ALA A 2 -7.01 1.79 38.03
CA ALA A 2 -7.64 2.48 36.91
C ALA A 2 -7.63 1.53 35.70
N LYS A 3 -8.81 1.12 35.23
CA LYS A 3 -8.96 0.48 33.92
C LYS A 3 -8.66 1.53 32.86
N ILE A 4 -7.58 1.32 32.12
CA ILE A 4 -7.30 2.06 30.89
C ILE A 4 -8.36 1.61 29.88
N LEU A 5 -9.27 2.51 29.50
CA LEU A 5 -10.22 2.27 28.41
C LEU A 5 -9.45 2.17 27.07
N PRO A 6 -9.76 1.23 26.18
CA PRO A 6 -9.18 1.23 24.84
C PRO A 6 -9.66 2.50 24.10
N SER A 7 -8.71 3.23 23.53
CA SER A 7 -8.99 4.42 22.72
C SER A 7 -9.81 4.03 21.49
N THR A 8 -11.00 4.62 21.36
CA THR A 8 -12.00 4.39 20.31
C THR A 8 -11.50 4.61 18.87
N SER A 9 -10.33 5.23 18.68
CA SER A 9 -9.70 5.44 17.38
C SER A 9 -9.14 4.16 16.75
N VAL A 10 -8.55 3.27 17.55
CA VAL A 10 -7.88 2.04 17.07
C VAL A 10 -8.90 1.03 16.55
N GLU A 11 -10.05 0.89 17.23
CA GLU A 11 -11.16 0.05 16.77
C GLU A 11 -11.79 0.55 15.46
N CYS A 12 -11.76 1.87 15.20
CA CYS A 12 -12.30 2.45 13.97
C CYS A 12 -11.38 2.14 12.78
N GLU A 13 -10.06 2.22 12.98
CA GLU A 13 -9.06 1.87 11.97
C GLU A 13 -9.10 0.39 11.63
N GLU A 14 -9.16 -0.51 12.63
CA GLU A 14 -9.26 -1.95 12.37
C GLU A 14 -10.51 -2.33 11.56
N LYS A 15 -11.66 -1.70 11.85
CA LYS A 15 -12.90 -1.90 11.09
C LYS A 15 -12.77 -1.40 9.65
N LEU A 16 -12.11 -0.27 9.44
CA LEU A 16 -11.83 0.27 8.10
C LEU A 16 -10.93 -0.68 7.31
N TYR A 17 -9.81 -1.12 7.88
CA TYR A 17 -8.88 -2.08 7.23
C TYR A 17 -9.58 -3.38 6.84
N ARG A 18 -10.50 -3.89 7.68
CA ARG A 18 -11.30 -5.09 7.38
C ARG A 18 -12.32 -4.88 6.25
N SER A 19 -12.73 -3.64 5.98
CA SER A 19 -13.69 -3.29 4.91
C SER A 19 -13.03 -2.89 3.59
N MET A 20 -11.70 -2.67 3.57
CA MET A 20 -10.97 -2.35 2.34
C MET A 20 -10.87 -3.58 1.45
N THR A 21 -11.29 -3.43 0.20
CA THR A 21 -11.21 -4.51 -0.80
C THR A 21 -10.06 -4.33 -1.78
N LYS A 22 -9.46 -3.12 -1.79
CA LYS A 22 -8.58 -2.60 -2.83
C LYS A 22 -7.53 -1.69 -2.21
N THR A 23 -6.31 -1.72 -2.73
CA THR A 23 -5.22 -0.83 -2.30
C THR A 23 -4.33 -0.47 -3.47
N SER A 24 -3.66 0.67 -3.36
CA SER A 24 -2.76 1.24 -4.35
C SER A 24 -1.39 1.41 -3.72
N LEU A 25 -0.36 0.95 -4.43
CA LEU A 25 0.99 0.75 -3.91
C LEU A 25 2.01 1.44 -4.81
N VAL A 26 3.06 1.98 -4.20
CA VAL A 26 4.21 2.55 -4.88
C VAL A 26 5.48 2.28 -4.06
N HIS A 27 6.58 1.96 -4.73
CA HIS A 27 7.85 1.74 -4.06
C HIS A 27 8.39 3.04 -3.46
N VAL A 28 8.98 2.97 -2.26
CA VAL A 28 9.49 4.15 -1.56
C VAL A 28 10.56 4.91 -2.37
N ASP A 29 11.40 4.17 -3.11
CA ASP A 29 12.39 4.77 -4.00
C ASP A 29 11.73 5.48 -5.19
N ASP A 30 10.68 4.89 -5.79
CA ASP A 30 9.93 5.55 -6.86
C ASP A 30 9.26 6.85 -6.36
N VAL A 31 8.79 6.87 -5.10
CA VAL A 31 8.28 8.10 -4.48
C VAL A 31 9.39 9.16 -4.39
N ALA A 32 10.59 8.79 -3.91
CA ALA A 32 11.71 9.71 -3.82
C ALA A 32 12.14 10.24 -5.21
N ARG A 33 12.24 9.36 -6.21
CA ARG A 33 12.54 9.75 -7.59
C ARG A 33 11.44 10.64 -8.18
N ALA A 34 10.17 10.39 -7.87
CA ALA A 34 9.07 11.24 -8.31
C ALA A 34 9.14 12.66 -7.72
N HIS A 35 9.58 12.80 -6.46
CA HIS A 35 9.82 14.11 -5.84
C HIS A 35 10.91 14.88 -6.59
N ILE A 36 12.05 14.24 -6.87
CA ILE A 36 13.16 14.85 -7.61
C ILE A 36 12.72 15.22 -9.02
N HIS A 37 12.09 14.29 -9.74
CA HIS A 37 11.59 14.50 -11.10
C HIS A 37 10.63 15.69 -11.20
N LEU A 38 9.67 15.81 -10.27
CA LEU A 38 8.72 16.92 -10.28
C LEU A 38 9.33 18.25 -9.83
N PHE A 39 10.37 18.21 -9.00
CA PHE A 39 11.15 19.40 -8.65
C PHE A 39 11.92 19.94 -9.88
N GLU A 40 12.50 19.05 -10.69
CA GLU A 40 13.27 19.42 -11.88
C GLU A 40 12.41 19.70 -13.12
N TYR A 41 11.20 19.16 -13.18
CA TYR A 41 10.29 19.32 -14.31
C TYR A 41 9.68 20.74 -14.36
N PRO A 42 10.05 21.61 -15.33
CA PRO A 42 9.69 23.03 -15.29
C PRO A 42 8.18 23.31 -15.44
N LYS A 43 7.42 22.36 -15.98
CA LYS A 43 5.96 22.48 -16.18
C LYS A 43 5.17 21.83 -15.03
N ALA A 44 5.83 21.40 -13.95
CA ALA A 44 5.16 20.84 -12.79
C ALA A 44 4.19 21.87 -12.19
N LYS A 45 2.90 21.50 -12.07
CA LYS A 45 1.88 22.39 -11.48
C LYS A 45 0.81 21.62 -10.74
N GLY A 46 0.55 22.01 -9.50
CA GLY A 46 -0.49 21.42 -8.66
C GLY A 46 -0.18 19.98 -8.25
N ARG A 47 -1.22 19.17 -8.05
CA ARG A 47 -1.08 17.82 -7.49
C ARG A 47 -0.70 16.78 -8.54
N TYR A 48 0.08 15.79 -8.12
CA TYR A 48 0.43 14.59 -8.87
C TYR A 48 0.17 13.37 -8.00
N ILE A 49 -0.48 12.36 -8.57
CA ILE A 49 -0.65 11.05 -7.92
C ILE A 49 0.58 10.23 -8.28
N CYS A 50 1.19 9.60 -7.27
CA CYS A 50 2.28 8.65 -7.40
C CYS A 50 1.82 7.29 -6.85
N SER A 51 1.21 6.49 -7.74
CA SER A 51 0.71 5.14 -7.50
C SER A 51 1.10 4.25 -8.69
N ALA A 52 1.81 3.15 -8.42
CA ALA A 52 2.35 2.28 -9.47
C ALA A 52 1.50 1.03 -9.68
N THR A 53 1.04 0.40 -8.59
CA THR A 53 0.35 -0.89 -8.61
C THR A 53 -0.99 -0.81 -7.89
N ASP A 54 -2.07 -1.06 -8.63
CA ASP A 54 -3.41 -1.22 -8.08
C ASP A 54 -3.74 -2.70 -7.90
N ILE A 55 -4.10 -3.11 -6.68
CA ILE A 55 -4.30 -4.53 -6.35
C ILE A 55 -5.46 -4.72 -5.38
N THR A 56 -6.26 -5.76 -5.60
CA THR A 56 -7.28 -6.16 -4.62
C THR A 56 -6.60 -6.82 -3.42
N ILE A 57 -7.18 -6.69 -2.23
CA ILE A 57 -6.63 -7.35 -1.04
C ILE A 57 -6.58 -8.87 -1.25
N ALA A 58 -7.55 -9.47 -1.96
CA ALA A 58 -7.52 -10.89 -2.32
C ALA A 58 -6.28 -11.27 -3.16
N LYS A 59 -6.01 -10.55 -4.26
CA LYS A 59 -4.83 -10.79 -5.11
C LYS A 59 -3.52 -10.53 -4.37
N LEU A 60 -3.50 -9.52 -3.49
CA LEU A 60 -2.33 -9.24 -2.68
C LEU A 60 -2.02 -10.42 -1.75
N ARG A 61 -3.03 -11.04 -1.14
CA ARG A 61 -2.81 -12.24 -0.32
C ARG A 61 -2.27 -13.40 -1.13
N GLU A 62 -2.85 -13.68 -2.29
CA GLU A 62 -2.36 -14.75 -3.18
C GLU A 62 -0.88 -14.53 -3.52
N PHE A 63 -0.53 -13.30 -3.89
CA PHE A 63 0.85 -12.90 -4.14
C PHE A 63 1.77 -13.15 -2.93
N LEU A 64 1.37 -12.66 -1.75
CA LEU A 64 2.18 -12.79 -0.54
C LEU A 64 2.32 -14.25 -0.08
N SER A 65 1.25 -15.04 -0.17
CA SER A 65 1.25 -16.46 0.24
C SER A 65 2.12 -17.30 -0.67
N ALA A 66 2.10 -17.03 -1.99
CA ALA A 66 2.94 -17.73 -2.94
C ALA A 66 4.42 -17.34 -2.78
N ARG A 67 4.71 -16.06 -2.54
CA ARG A 67 6.09 -15.55 -2.47
C ARG A 67 6.76 -15.79 -1.12
N TYR A 68 6.00 -15.77 -0.03
CA TYR A 68 6.52 -15.91 1.33
C TYR A 68 5.81 -17.03 2.10
N PRO A 69 5.96 -18.30 1.66
CA PRO A 69 5.24 -19.43 2.24
C PRO A 69 5.60 -19.70 3.71
N GLN A 70 6.71 -19.14 4.22
CA GLN A 70 7.07 -19.20 5.63
C GLN A 70 6.14 -18.40 6.55
N TYR A 71 5.35 -17.48 6.01
CA TYR A 71 4.40 -16.69 6.78
C TYR A 71 3.00 -17.28 6.65
N ASN A 72 2.34 -17.50 7.79
CA ASN A 72 0.94 -17.90 7.81
C ASN A 72 0.06 -16.67 7.52
N ILE A 73 -0.18 -16.40 6.24
CA ILE A 73 -1.07 -15.33 5.82
C ILE A 73 -2.50 -15.83 6.02
N PRO A 74 -3.32 -15.17 6.87
CA PRO A 74 -4.65 -15.65 7.17
C PRO A 74 -5.52 -15.73 5.91
N THR A 75 -6.71 -16.31 6.03
CA THR A 75 -7.84 -16.05 5.13
C THR A 75 -8.83 -15.21 5.92
N ILE A 76 -9.20 -14.02 5.43
CA ILE A 76 -10.28 -13.25 6.08
C ILE A 76 -11.57 -13.71 5.43
N ASP A 77 -12.43 -14.34 6.21
CA ASP A 77 -13.82 -14.56 5.80
C ASP A 77 -14.50 -13.19 5.68
N SER A 78 -15.02 -12.91 4.48
CA SER A 78 -15.75 -11.68 4.16
C SER A 78 -17.12 -11.58 4.86
N SER A 79 -17.36 -12.39 5.89
CA SER A 79 -18.65 -12.58 6.57
C SER A 79 -18.97 -11.53 7.64
N ASN A 80 -18.11 -10.53 7.85
CA ASN A 80 -18.26 -9.54 8.94
C ASN A 80 -19.39 -8.51 8.73
N GLY A 81 -20.27 -8.67 7.72
CA GLY A 81 -21.48 -7.86 7.55
C GLY A 81 -21.27 -6.38 7.20
N LEU A 82 -20.02 -5.92 7.06
CA LEU A 82 -19.69 -4.57 6.62
C LEU A 82 -19.68 -4.51 5.09
N ALA A 83 -20.36 -3.51 4.53
CA ALA A 83 -20.34 -3.29 3.09
C ALA A 83 -18.91 -3.02 2.61
N PRO A 84 -18.42 -3.71 1.56
CA PRO A 84 -17.09 -3.46 1.03
C PRO A 84 -16.97 -2.00 0.57
N ILE A 85 -15.96 -1.30 1.08
CA ILE A 85 -15.64 0.05 0.63
C ILE A 85 -14.67 -0.09 -0.55
N SER A 86 -15.07 0.44 -1.70
CA SER A 86 -14.27 0.43 -2.93
C SER A 86 -14.24 1.83 -3.52
N PHE A 87 -13.11 2.52 -3.39
CA PHE A 87 -12.85 3.75 -4.12
C PHE A 87 -12.38 3.45 -5.55
N PRO A 88 -12.53 4.39 -6.50
CA PRO A 88 -11.89 4.30 -7.81
C PRO A 88 -10.37 4.25 -7.68
N TRP A 89 -9.71 3.57 -8.61
CA TRP A 89 -8.25 3.52 -8.66
C TRP A 89 -7.66 4.92 -8.93
N PRO A 90 -6.65 5.34 -8.15
CA PRO A 90 -5.98 6.61 -8.39
C PRO A 90 -5.17 6.54 -9.69
N SER A 91 -5.27 7.56 -10.54
CA SER A 91 -4.54 7.58 -11.80
C SER A 91 -3.26 8.41 -11.71
N SER A 92 -2.12 7.77 -11.91
CA SER A 92 -0.81 8.43 -12.03
C SER A 92 -0.52 8.98 -13.43
N ARG A 93 -1.53 9.02 -14.32
CA ARG A 93 -1.34 9.42 -15.73
C ARG A 93 -0.62 10.76 -15.88
N LYS A 94 -1.00 11.77 -15.09
CA LYS A 94 -0.38 13.09 -15.11
C LYS A 94 1.12 13.06 -14.76
N LEU A 95 1.54 12.16 -13.87
CA LEU A 95 2.95 11.96 -13.52
C LEU A 95 3.69 11.25 -14.65
N LEU A 96 3.09 10.22 -15.25
CA LEU A 96 3.69 9.51 -16.38
C LEU A 96 3.84 10.41 -17.62
N GLU A 97 2.86 11.28 -17.87
CA GLU A 97 2.89 12.28 -18.95
C GLU A 97 3.96 13.35 -18.75
N SER A 98 4.51 13.53 -17.54
CA SER A 98 5.69 14.40 -17.33
C SER A 98 7.02 13.71 -17.66
N GLY A 99 6.99 12.44 -18.09
CA GLY A 99 8.17 11.65 -18.45
C GLY A 99 8.70 10.76 -17.31
N PHE A 100 8.06 10.78 -16.13
CA PHE A 100 8.45 9.91 -15.02
C PHE A 100 8.18 8.43 -15.34
N LYS A 101 9.07 7.55 -14.85
CA LYS A 101 8.93 6.09 -14.99
C LYS A 101 9.13 5.41 -13.64
N TYR A 102 8.23 4.51 -13.30
CA TYR A 102 8.42 3.57 -12.21
C TYR A 102 9.51 2.57 -12.60
N GLU A 103 10.38 2.23 -11.65
CA GLU A 103 11.48 1.27 -11.86
C GLU A 103 11.31 0.03 -10.97
N ASN A 104 10.43 0.10 -9.98
CA ASN A 104 10.21 -0.98 -9.01
C ASN A 104 8.78 -1.50 -9.10
N GLY A 105 8.62 -2.82 -9.01
CA GLY A 105 7.34 -3.51 -9.00
C GLY A 105 6.92 -3.95 -7.59
N LEU A 106 5.83 -4.72 -7.56
CA LEU A 106 5.26 -5.27 -6.33
C LEU A 106 6.25 -6.19 -5.59
N GLU A 107 7.08 -6.93 -6.34
CA GLU A 107 8.08 -7.85 -5.80
C GLU A 107 9.17 -7.10 -5.03
N GLU A 108 9.78 -6.10 -5.65
CA GLU A 108 10.83 -5.28 -5.05
C GLU A 108 10.32 -4.58 -3.79
N MET A 109 9.08 -4.09 -3.81
CA MET A 109 8.43 -3.47 -2.66
C MET A 109 8.37 -4.39 -1.45
N PHE A 110 7.84 -5.59 -1.61
CA PHE A 110 7.65 -6.50 -0.48
C PHE A 110 8.94 -7.19 -0.07
N ASP A 111 9.82 -7.55 -1.02
CA ASP A 111 11.12 -8.16 -0.71
C ASP A 111 11.99 -7.17 0.09
N GLY A 112 12.04 -5.92 -0.35
CA GLY A 112 12.77 -4.86 0.34
C GLY A 112 12.23 -4.59 1.75
N ALA A 113 10.89 -4.49 1.89
CA ALA A 113 10.24 -4.26 3.17
C ALA A 113 10.49 -5.42 4.15
N ILE A 114 10.25 -6.66 3.73
CA ILE A 114 10.44 -7.86 4.57
C ILE A 114 11.91 -8.00 4.97
N LYS A 115 12.85 -7.82 4.04
CA LYS A 115 14.29 -7.88 4.34
C LYS A 115 14.70 -6.80 5.36
N SER A 116 14.20 -5.58 5.19
CA SER A 116 14.45 -4.46 6.11
C SER A 116 13.92 -4.76 7.51
N CYS A 117 12.68 -5.27 7.62
CA CYS A 117 12.08 -5.64 8.90
C CYS A 117 12.85 -6.78 9.60
N LYS A 118 13.18 -7.86 8.87
CA LYS A 118 13.97 -8.98 9.42
C LYS A 118 15.33 -8.52 9.97
N THR A 119 16.04 -7.71 9.19
CA THR A 119 17.38 -7.21 9.58
C THR A 119 17.32 -6.37 10.85
N LYS A 120 16.19 -5.70 11.10
CA LYS A 120 15.95 -4.86 12.28
C LYS A 120 15.25 -5.59 13.44
N GLY A 121 14.95 -6.89 13.29
CA GLY A 121 14.21 -7.66 14.30
C GLY A 121 12.76 -7.21 14.49
N LEU A 122 12.14 -6.63 13.45
CA LEU A 122 10.75 -6.18 13.45
C LEU A 122 9.79 -7.21 12.82
N LEU A 123 10.33 -8.28 12.22
CA LEU A 123 9.61 -9.39 11.60
C LEU A 123 10.44 -10.68 11.68
#